data_AF-A0A2D6W450-F1
#
_entry.id   AF-A0A2D6W450-F1
#
_cell.length_a   1.000
_cell.length_b   1.000
_cell.length_c   1.000
_cell.angle_alpha   90.00
_cell.angle_beta   90.00
_cell.angle_gamma   90.00
#
_symmetry.space_group_name_H-M   'P 1'
#
loop_
_entity.id
_entity.type
_entity.pdbx_description
1 polymer ?
#
loop_
_entity_poly.entity_id
_entity_poly.type
_entity_poly.pdbx_seq_one_letter_code
_entity_poly.pdbx_strand_id
1 'polypeptide(L)'
;MTMQILNYFLASIIAYLGLLLGIFLIKLAPEEQKPGKTYFLLLKKITFFLVIGFMLFFYNINFILLVALLFFIVILMINKKLNLEKSSLTYFFLGIVFFLSSKILNLFVIESVLIFLYGILSASLIIDLKKKNYKDVFLKNIWFFVPVVLLYFIL
;
A
#
# COMPACT_ATOMS: atom_id res chain seq x y z
N MET A 1 -17.03 9.86 19.18
CA MET A 1 -16.36 10.57 18.08
C MET A 1 -14.84 10.59 18.29
N THR A 2 -14.30 11.27 19.30
CA THR A 2 -12.85 11.37 19.58
C THR A 2 -12.06 10.05 19.55
N MET A 3 -12.57 8.98 20.16
CA MET A 3 -11.90 7.66 20.12
C MET A 3 -11.81 7.04 18.71
N GLN A 4 -12.80 7.27 17.85
CA GLN A 4 -12.77 6.77 16.47
C GLN A 4 -11.74 7.51 15.63
N ILE A 5 -11.59 8.83 15.86
CA ILE A 5 -10.58 9.67 15.20
C ILE A 5 -9.17 9.19 15.58
N LEU A 6 -8.94 9.00 16.87
CA LEU A 6 -7.66 8.54 17.38
C LEU A 6 -7.31 7.18 16.80
N ASN A 7 -8.25 6.23 16.81
CA ASN A 7 -8.03 4.89 16.25
C ASN A 7 -7.75 4.94 14.73
N TYR A 8 -8.49 5.74 13.97
CA TYR A 8 -8.27 5.92 12.54
C TYR A 8 -6.86 6.48 12.25
N PHE A 9 -6.47 7.53 12.98
CA PHE A 9 -5.17 8.17 12.82
C PHE A 9 -4.03 7.22 13.23
N LEU A 10 -4.14 6.53 14.36
CA LEU A 10 -3.15 5.53 14.81
C LEU A 10 -3.02 4.37 13.81
N ALA A 11 -4.14 3.86 13.28
CA ALA A 11 -4.12 2.83 12.25
C ALA A 11 -3.43 3.33 10.97
N SER A 12 -3.60 4.59 10.60
CA SER A 12 -2.93 5.17 9.42
C SER A 12 -1.41 5.27 9.62
N ILE A 13 -0.97 5.61 10.84
CA ILE A 13 0.45 5.59 11.21
C ILE A 13 0.98 4.17 11.13
N ILE A 14 0.27 3.20 11.71
CA ILE A 14 0.65 1.78 11.68
C ILE A 14 0.77 1.30 10.24
N ALA A 15 -0.24 1.54 9.40
CA ALA A 15 -0.22 1.16 7.99
C ALA A 15 1.00 1.76 7.25
N TYR A 16 1.31 3.04 7.50
CA TYR A 16 2.45 3.71 6.89
C TYR A 16 3.82 3.21 7.42
N LEU A 17 3.90 2.78 8.69
CA LEU A 17 5.13 2.28 9.30
C LEU A 17 5.71 1.04 8.60
N GLY A 18 4.92 0.35 7.77
CA GLY A 18 5.41 -0.76 6.94
C GLY A 18 6.57 -0.34 6.04
N LEU A 19 6.54 0.89 5.50
CA LEU A 19 7.64 1.44 4.72
C LEU A 19 8.92 1.57 5.56
N LEU A 20 8.80 2.09 6.78
CA LEU A 20 9.92 2.26 7.70
C LEU A 20 10.51 0.92 8.12
N LEU A 21 9.66 -0.05 8.45
CA LEU A 21 10.09 -1.40 8.78
C LEU A 21 10.81 -2.06 7.61
N GLY A 22 10.29 -1.91 6.38
CA GLY A 22 10.97 -2.39 5.18
C GLY A 22 12.36 -1.76 5.01
N ILE A 23 12.48 -0.43 5.17
CA ILE A 23 13.78 0.27 5.16
C ILE A 23 14.74 -0.34 6.19
N PHE A 24 14.25 -0.63 7.40
CA PHE A 24 15.05 -1.22 8.46
C PHE A 24 15.52 -2.64 8.12
N LEU A 25 14.63 -3.50 7.62
CA LEU A 25 14.97 -4.88 7.23
C LEU A 25 16.05 -4.95 6.15
N ILE A 26 15.97 -4.10 5.13
CA ILE A 26 16.98 -4.06 4.04
C ILE A 26 18.33 -3.56 4.55
N LYS A 27 18.34 -2.69 5.57
CA LYS A 27 19.59 -2.26 6.20
C LYS A 27 20.23 -3.35 7.03
N LEU A 28 19.44 -4.22 7.65
CA LEU A 28 19.94 -5.35 8.43
C LEU A 28 20.48 -6.48 7.53
N ALA A 29 19.80 -6.75 6.41
CA ALA A 29 20.16 -7.83 5.49
C ALA A 29 20.24 -7.32 4.03
N PRO A 30 21.23 -6.45 3.71
CA PRO A 30 21.38 -5.88 2.37
C PRO A 30 21.67 -6.92 1.29
N GLU A 31 22.29 -8.04 1.65
CA GLU A 31 22.60 -9.18 0.78
C GLU A 31 21.35 -9.85 0.20
N GLU A 32 20.25 -9.87 0.94
CA GLU A 32 18.97 -10.50 0.53
C GLU A 32 18.19 -9.66 -0.50
N GLN A 33 18.52 -8.37 -0.63
CA GLN A 33 17.76 -7.46 -1.49
C GLN A 33 17.84 -7.84 -2.98
N LYS A 34 19.04 -8.21 -3.46
CA LYS A 34 19.26 -8.57 -4.87
C LYS A 34 18.58 -9.88 -5.28
N PRO A 35 18.81 -11.02 -4.60
CA PRO A 35 18.14 -12.27 -4.95
C PRO A 35 16.63 -12.19 -4.71
N GLY A 36 16.20 -11.47 -3.66
CA GLY A 36 14.79 -11.28 -3.32
C GLY A 36 14.00 -10.39 -4.28
N LYS A 37 14.64 -9.62 -5.16
CA LYS A 37 13.98 -8.57 -5.97
C LYS A 37 12.77 -9.08 -6.76
N THR A 38 12.90 -10.22 -7.44
CA THR A 38 11.80 -10.80 -8.22
C THR A 38 10.63 -11.24 -7.33
N TYR A 39 10.93 -11.83 -6.17
CA TYR A 39 9.93 -12.26 -5.20
C TYR A 39 9.24 -11.06 -4.54
N PHE A 40 9.99 -10.03 -4.14
CA PHE A 40 9.41 -8.80 -3.60
C PHE A 40 8.52 -8.10 -4.63
N LEU A 41 8.89 -8.10 -5.90
CA LEU A 41 8.05 -7.55 -6.96
C LEU A 41 6.75 -8.34 -7.10
N LEU A 42 6.81 -9.67 -7.12
CA LEU A 42 5.63 -10.54 -7.22
C LEU A 42 4.72 -10.37 -6.00
N LEU A 43 5.28 -10.43 -4.79
CA LEU A 43 4.53 -10.23 -3.55
C LEU A 43 3.89 -8.84 -3.51
N LYS A 44 4.61 -7.78 -3.90
CA LYS A 44 4.06 -6.42 -3.94
C LYS A 44 2.82 -6.34 -4.84
N LYS A 45 2.86 -7.02 -5.99
CA LYS A 45 1.72 -7.12 -6.91
C LYS A 45 0.56 -7.88 -6.28
N ILE A 46 0.82 -9.04 -5.68
CA ILE A 46 -0.20 -9.84 -4.99
C ILE A 46 -0.86 -9.04 -3.87
N THR A 47 -0.07 -8.40 -3.00
CA THR A 47 -0.61 -7.59 -1.91
C THR A 47 -1.47 -6.43 -2.43
N PHE A 48 -1.06 -5.76 -3.50
CA PHE A 48 -1.88 -4.72 -4.14
C PHE A 48 -3.20 -5.29 -4.69
N PHE A 49 -3.18 -6.48 -5.29
CA PHE A 49 -4.40 -7.15 -5.72
C PHE A 49 -5.31 -7.52 -4.57
N LEU A 50 -4.76 -7.96 -3.45
CA LEU A 50 -5.55 -8.25 -2.26
C LEU A 50 -6.23 -6.99 -1.71
N VAL A 51 -5.54 -5.86 -1.64
CA VAL A 51 -6.11 -4.55 -1.26
C VAL A 51 -7.33 -4.20 -2.13
N ILE A 52 -7.19 -4.30 -3.46
CA ILE A 52 -8.33 -4.00 -4.34
C ILE A 52 -9.42 -5.07 -4.25
N GLY A 53 -9.04 -6.34 -4.15
CA GLY A 53 -9.96 -7.47 -4.10
C GLY A 53 -10.84 -7.47 -2.85
N PHE A 54 -10.26 -7.24 -1.67
CA PHE A 54 -11.02 -7.13 -0.42
C PHE A 54 -11.93 -5.91 -0.43
N MET A 55 -11.44 -4.77 -0.92
CA MET A 55 -12.28 -3.58 -1.09
C MET A 55 -13.51 -3.89 -1.96
N LEU A 56 -13.34 -4.43 -3.16
CA LEU A 56 -14.47 -4.76 -4.04
C LEU A 56 -15.42 -5.81 -3.44
N PHE A 57 -14.88 -6.81 -2.74
CA PHE A 57 -15.65 -7.86 -2.07
C PHE A 57 -16.56 -7.30 -0.97
N PHE A 58 -16.02 -6.48 -0.06
CA PHE A 58 -16.78 -5.91 1.05
C PHE A 58 -17.81 -4.86 0.63
N TYR A 59 -17.60 -4.20 -0.52
CA TYR A 59 -18.60 -3.30 -1.11
C TYR A 59 -19.68 -4.02 -1.93
N ASN A 60 -19.71 -5.35 -1.91
CA ASN A 60 -20.69 -6.18 -2.65
C ASN A 60 -20.76 -5.83 -4.14
N ILE A 61 -19.63 -5.49 -4.76
CA ILE A 61 -19.56 -5.29 -6.20
C ILE A 61 -19.90 -6.63 -6.89
N ASN A 62 -20.66 -6.57 -7.99
CA ASN A 62 -21.04 -7.75 -8.75
C ASN A 62 -19.81 -8.64 -9.04
N PHE A 63 -19.90 -9.93 -8.74
CA PHE A 63 -18.77 -10.86 -8.85
C PHE A 63 -18.15 -10.89 -10.27
N ILE A 64 -18.98 -10.83 -11.31
CA ILE A 64 -18.50 -10.80 -12.70
C ILE A 64 -17.71 -9.52 -12.96
N LEU A 65 -18.21 -8.38 -12.48
CA LEU A 65 -17.53 -7.08 -12.58
C LEU A 65 -16.22 -7.07 -11.78
N LEU A 66 -16.20 -7.68 -10.59
CA LEU A 66 -15.01 -7.84 -9.77
C LEU A 66 -13.93 -8.64 -10.51
N VAL A 67 -14.28 -9.81 -11.07
CA VAL A 67 -13.35 -10.64 -11.85
C VAL A 67 -12.85 -9.88 -13.08
N ALA A 68 -13.74 -9.18 -13.80
CA ALA A 68 -13.37 -8.38 -14.96
C ALA A 68 -12.41 -7.23 -14.60
N LEU A 69 -12.64 -6.53 -13.49
CA LEU A 69 -11.77 -5.46 -12.99
C LEU A 69 -10.39 -5.99 -12.58
N LEU A 70 -10.35 -7.10 -11.83
CA LEU A 70 -9.08 -7.73 -11.46
C LEU A 70 -8.30 -8.17 -12.70
N PHE A 71 -8.96 -8.78 -13.68
CA PHE A 71 -8.33 -9.19 -14.93
C PHE A 71 -7.82 -7.99 -15.73
N PHE A 72 -8.59 -6.89 -15.79
CA PHE A 72 -8.17 -5.64 -16.42
C PHE A 72 -6.91 -5.06 -15.76
N ILE A 73 -6.85 -5.04 -14.43
CA ILE A 73 -5.65 -4.58 -13.70
C ILE A 73 -4.45 -5.50 -14.00
N VAL A 74 -4.64 -6.82 -14.05
CA VAL A 74 -3.58 -7.78 -14.44
C VAL A 74 -3.04 -7.45 -15.84
N ILE A 75 -3.92 -7.23 -16.82
CA ILE A 75 -3.54 -6.86 -18.19
C ILE A 75 -2.75 -5.55 -18.20
N LEU A 76 -3.22 -4.52 -17.49
CA LEU A 76 -2.52 -3.23 -17.41
C LEU A 76 -1.11 -3.37 -16.83
N MET A 77 -0.94 -4.26 -15.86
CA MET A 77 0.36 -4.54 -15.23
C MET A 77 1.30 -5.33 -16.15
N ILE A 78 0.79 -6.34 -16.87
CA ILE A 78 1.57 -7.11 -17.86
C ILE A 78 2.06 -6.18 -18.98
N ASN A 79 1.18 -5.29 -19.46
CA ASN A 79 1.50 -4.33 -20.52
C ASN A 79 2.35 -3.14 -20.04
N LYS A 80 2.82 -3.14 -18.78
CA LYS A 80 3.60 -2.05 -18.15
C LYS A 80 2.92 -0.68 -18.18
N LYS A 81 1.62 -0.61 -18.49
CA LYS A 81 0.82 0.62 -18.48
C LYS A 81 0.56 1.09 -17.05
N LEU A 82 0.50 0.16 -16.11
CA LEU A 82 0.40 0.45 -14.68
C LEU A 82 1.76 0.22 -14.01
N ASN A 83 2.51 1.30 -13.85
CA ASN A 83 3.84 1.23 -13.24
C ASN A 83 3.75 1.42 -11.72
N LEU A 84 3.60 0.31 -11.00
CA LEU A 84 3.63 0.25 -9.52
C LEU A 84 4.99 0.66 -8.91
N GLU A 85 6.02 0.90 -9.72
CA GLU A 85 7.33 1.36 -9.24
C GLU A 85 7.30 2.85 -8.85
N LYS A 86 6.34 3.64 -9.38
CA LYS A 86 6.14 5.05 -8.98
C LYS A 86 5.47 5.13 -7.61
N SER A 87 6.29 5.06 -6.56
CA SER A 87 5.83 4.87 -5.18
C SER A 87 4.84 5.93 -4.69
N SER A 88 5.07 7.21 -4.96
CA SER A 88 4.28 8.31 -4.37
C SER A 88 2.81 8.25 -4.77
N LEU A 89 2.54 8.04 -6.05
CA LEU A 89 1.19 7.99 -6.61
C LEU A 89 0.47 6.72 -6.15
N THR A 90 1.16 5.59 -6.03
CA THR A 90 0.53 4.38 -5.47
C THR A 90 0.18 4.56 -3.99
N TYR A 91 1.05 5.17 -3.17
CA TYR A 91 0.74 5.47 -1.78
C TYR A 91 -0.41 6.46 -1.61
N PHE A 92 -0.51 7.45 -2.51
CA PHE A 92 -1.69 8.32 -2.55
C PHE A 92 -2.98 7.51 -2.77
N PHE A 93 -3.00 6.58 -3.74
CA PHE A 93 -4.16 5.70 -3.93
C PHE A 93 -4.44 4.79 -2.74
N LEU A 94 -3.40 4.24 -2.10
CA LEU A 94 -3.57 3.43 -0.89
C LEU A 94 -4.18 4.24 0.26
N GLY A 95 -3.86 5.53 0.37
CA GLY A 95 -4.50 6.41 1.36
C GLY A 95 -5.98 6.64 1.09
N ILE A 96 -6.41 6.70 -0.20
CA ILE A 96 -7.83 6.72 -0.56
C ILE A 96 -8.50 5.39 -0.18
N VAL A 97 -7.88 4.25 -0.50
CA VAL A 97 -8.42 2.92 -0.14
C VAL A 97 -8.54 2.77 1.37
N PHE A 98 -7.53 3.23 2.13
CA PHE A 98 -7.53 3.24 3.59
C PHE A 98 -8.68 4.09 4.16
N PHE A 99 -8.96 5.25 3.57
CA PHE A 99 -10.10 6.06 3.96
C PHE A 99 -11.42 5.34 3.67
N LEU A 100 -11.59 4.79 2.47
CA LEU A 100 -12.82 4.08 2.09
C LEU A 100 -13.07 2.87 3.01
N SER A 101 -12.01 2.11 3.33
CA SER A 101 -12.11 0.94 4.20
C SER A 101 -12.55 1.28 5.62
N SER A 102 -12.31 2.51 6.11
CA SER A 102 -12.71 2.96 7.45
C SER A 102 -14.22 2.87 7.72
N LYS A 103 -15.05 2.77 6.68
CA LYS A 103 -16.51 2.62 6.78
C LYS A 103 -16.94 1.22 7.26
N ILE A 104 -16.08 0.21 7.13
CA ILE A 104 -16.37 -1.18 7.50
C ILE A 104 -15.21 -1.71 8.35
N LEU A 105 -15.43 -1.91 9.65
CA LEU A 105 -14.35 -2.23 10.61
C LEU A 105 -13.46 -3.41 10.19
N ASN A 106 -14.06 -4.52 9.71
CA ASN A 106 -13.32 -5.70 9.29
C ASN A 106 -12.44 -5.40 8.07
N LEU A 107 -12.97 -4.69 7.08
CA LEU A 107 -12.21 -4.26 5.90
C LEU A 107 -11.09 -3.30 6.31
N PHE A 108 -11.38 -2.35 7.21
CA PHE A 108 -10.40 -1.39 7.71
C PHE A 108 -9.17 -2.07 8.31
N VAL A 109 -9.38 -3.07 9.17
CA VAL A 109 -8.28 -3.83 9.79
C VAL A 109 -7.49 -4.61 8.73
N ILE A 110 -8.18 -5.31 7.82
CA ILE A 110 -7.54 -6.07 6.74
C ILE A 110 -6.69 -5.15 5.85
N GLU A 111 -7.26 -4.05 5.38
CA GLU A 111 -6.57 -3.09 4.52
C GLU A 111 -5.38 -2.42 5.22
N SER A 112 -5.51 -2.10 6.51
CA SER A 112 -4.40 -1.54 7.29
C SER A 112 -3.19 -2.48 7.30
N VAL A 113 -3.42 -3.78 7.49
CA VAL A 113 -2.37 -4.81 7.49
C VAL A 113 -1.81 -5.01 6.08
N LEU A 114 -2.66 -5.04 5.05
CA LEU A 114 -2.19 -5.22 3.67
C LEU A 114 -1.37 -4.01 3.19
N ILE A 115 -1.76 -2.79 3.53
CA ILE A 115 -1.00 -1.57 3.23
C ILE A 115 0.34 -1.59 3.97
N PHE A 116 0.36 -2.02 5.24
CA PHE A 116 1.61 -2.23 5.98
C PHE A 116 2.55 -3.20 5.28
N LEU A 117 2.07 -4.39 4.89
CA LEU A 117 2.85 -5.39 4.18
C LEU A 117 3.31 -4.87 2.81
N TYR A 118 2.44 -4.18 2.08
CA TYR A 118 2.78 -3.53 0.81
C TYR A 118 3.93 -2.53 1.00
N GLY A 119 3.93 -1.81 2.13
CA GLY A 119 4.96 -0.85 2.45
C GLY A 119 6.34 -1.48 2.67
N ILE A 120 6.39 -2.62 3.37
CA ILE A 120 7.62 -3.40 3.55
C ILE A 120 8.20 -3.78 2.19
N LEU A 121 7.37 -4.40 1.33
CA LEU A 121 7.78 -4.89 0.02
C LEU A 121 8.20 -3.74 -0.91
N SER A 122 7.52 -2.61 -0.82
CA SER A 122 7.85 -1.41 -1.61
C SER A 122 9.21 -0.84 -1.23
N ALA A 123 9.52 -0.73 0.07
CA ALA A 123 10.83 -0.30 0.52
C ALA A 123 11.95 -1.18 -0.07
N SER A 124 11.74 -2.50 -0.09
CA SER A 124 12.72 -3.49 -0.63
C SER A 124 13.06 -3.29 -2.10
N LEU A 125 12.15 -2.69 -2.87
CA LEU A 125 12.33 -2.48 -4.30
C LEU A 125 12.86 -1.08 -4.65
N ILE A 126 12.52 -0.06 -3.85
CA ILE A 126 12.81 1.35 -4.18
C ILE A 126 14.16 1.80 -3.61
N ILE A 127 14.58 1.23 -2.48
CA ILE A 127 15.83 1.63 -1.84
C ILE A 127 17.01 1.17 -2.67
N ASP A 128 17.91 2.10 -2.95
CA ASP A 128 19.22 1.81 -3.50
C ASP A 128 20.24 2.08 -2.39
N LEU A 129 20.75 1.00 -1.79
CA LEU A 129 21.72 1.04 -0.70
C LEU A 129 22.99 1.81 -1.08
N LYS A 130 23.39 1.81 -2.36
CA LYS A 130 24.56 2.56 -2.84
C LYS A 130 24.31 4.07 -2.82
N LYS A 131 23.09 4.49 -3.18
CA LYS A 131 22.70 5.90 -3.22
C LYS A 131 22.23 6.45 -1.88
N LYS A 132 22.02 5.58 -0.89
CA LYS A 132 21.52 5.96 0.45
C LYS A 132 20.25 6.82 0.41
N ASN A 133 19.37 6.57 -0.54
CA ASN A 133 18.17 7.36 -0.84
C ASN A 133 17.01 7.19 0.18
N TYR A 134 17.28 6.73 1.40
CA TYR A 134 16.25 6.35 2.39
C TYR A 134 15.30 7.51 2.72
N LYS A 135 15.84 8.72 2.90
CA LYS A 135 15.06 9.92 3.23
C LYS A 135 14.09 10.27 2.10
N ASP A 136 14.57 10.21 0.85
CA ASP A 136 13.75 10.52 -0.32
C ASP A 136 12.61 9.53 -0.48
N VAL A 137 12.88 8.24 -0.25
CA VAL A 137 11.83 7.20 -0.30
C VAL A 137 10.78 7.45 0.77
N PHE A 138 11.18 7.77 1.99
CA PHE A 138 10.24 8.07 3.07
C PHE A 138 9.40 9.32 2.73
N LEU A 139 10.05 10.45 2.43
CA LEU A 139 9.39 11.73 2.17
C LEU A 139 8.47 11.69 0.95
N LYS A 140 8.85 11.03 -0.15
CA LYS A 140 8.00 10.92 -1.35
C LYS A 140 6.72 10.12 -1.09
N ASN A 141 6.69 9.24 -0.10
CA ASN A 141 5.52 8.45 0.23
C ASN A 141 4.65 9.08 1.33
N ILE A 142 5.04 10.22 1.92
CA ILE A 142 4.18 11.00 2.85
C ILE A 142 2.85 11.41 2.19
N TRP A 143 2.79 11.46 0.86
CA TRP A 143 1.56 11.66 0.09
C TRP A 143 0.42 10.70 0.46
N PHE A 144 0.71 9.56 1.11
CA PHE A 144 -0.28 8.69 1.75
C PHE A 144 -1.21 9.45 2.71
N PHE A 145 -0.66 10.37 3.51
CA PHE A 145 -1.43 11.08 4.53
C PHE A 145 -2.36 12.15 3.96
N VAL A 146 -2.13 12.61 2.71
CA VAL A 146 -2.95 13.64 2.06
C VAL A 146 -4.42 13.20 1.98
N PRO A 147 -4.79 12.09 1.32
CA PRO A 147 -6.17 11.62 1.30
C PRO A 147 -6.66 11.17 2.69
N VAL A 148 -5.79 10.60 3.54
CA VAL A 148 -6.16 10.17 4.90
C VAL A 148 -6.69 11.34 5.72
N VAL A 149 -6.03 12.50 5.65
CA VAL A 149 -6.40 13.72 6.40
C VAL A 149 -7.50 14.50 5.68
N LEU A 150 -7.38 14.73 4.37
CA LEU A 150 -8.36 15.52 3.62
C LEU A 150 -9.74 14.87 3.60
N LEU A 151 -9.82 13.57 3.33
CA LEU A 151 -11.09 12.88 3.26
C LEU A 151 -11.71 12.67 4.65
N TYR A 152 -10.90 12.68 5.70
CA TYR A 152 -11.39 12.60 7.07
C TYR A 152 -12.29 13.80 7.43
N PHE A 153 -12.00 15.02 6.95
CA PHE A 153 -12.87 16.19 7.17
C PHE A 153 -14.22 16.14 6.44
N ILE A 154 -14.40 15.19 5.51
CA ILE A 154 -15.65 14.96 4.79
C ILE A 154 -16.57 14.01 5.60
N LEU A 155 -16.03 13.37 6.64
CA LEU A 155 -16.68 12.33 7.44
C LEU A 155 -17.43 12.91 8.64
#